data_AF-A0A0F8DP68-F1
#
_entry.id   AF-A0A0F8DP68-F1
#
_cell.length_a   1.000
_cell.length_b   1.000
_cell.length_c   1.000
_cell.angle_alpha   90.00
_cell.angle_beta   90.00
_cell.angle_gamma   90.00
#
_symmetry.space_group_name_H-M   'P 1'
#
loop_
_entity.id
_entity.type
_entity.pdbx_description
1 polymer ?
#
loop_
_entity_poly.entity_id
_entity_poly.type
_entity_poly.pdbx_seq_one_letter_code
_entity_poly.pdbx_strand_id
1 'polypeptide(L)'
;MILKDLEDALQSGSGAINTDGYNENVSHIHNCIDLPKLSHLIKDSFGRELDVAKYLKRMENDLAGIIIAGNYEGAAILTWERPSGLTEEMAYKENRFVPYLDKFAVLRSSQGTSGVADILFNSMVRDCFPQGVCWRSRMNNPVNKWYFERSQGTMKLPDTHWTMFWTTPKLFPGEMVLKDYEDVCRKIQPTWLD
;
A
#
# COMPACT_ATOMS: atom_id res chain seq x y z
N MET A 1 -1.94 7.83 -13.32
CA MET A 1 -1.74 9.23 -12.90
C MET A 1 -1.86 9.25 -11.40
N ILE A 2 -1.11 10.11 -10.71
CA ILE A 2 -0.91 10.23 -9.24
C ILE A 2 0.48 9.72 -8.84
N LEU A 3 1.38 10.69 -8.75
CA LEU A 3 2.65 10.74 -8.00
C LEU A 3 3.11 12.20 -7.99
N LYS A 4 2.88 12.92 -9.10
CA LYS A 4 3.23 14.33 -9.25
C LYS A 4 2.49 15.26 -8.28
N ASP A 5 1.21 15.00 -8.01
CA ASP A 5 0.39 15.90 -7.18
C ASP A 5 0.79 15.90 -5.69
N LEU A 6 1.38 14.80 -5.19
CA LEU A 6 1.89 14.71 -3.83
C LEU A 6 3.26 15.38 -3.67
N GLU A 7 4.15 15.25 -4.67
CA GLU A 7 5.42 15.99 -4.69
C GLU A 7 5.21 17.51 -4.80
N ASP A 8 4.24 17.94 -5.62
CA ASP A 8 3.88 19.36 -5.78
C ASP A 8 3.20 19.94 -4.51
N ALA A 9 2.42 19.13 -3.78
CA ALA A 9 1.86 19.51 -2.48
C ALA A 9 2.93 19.63 -1.38
N LEU A 10 3.96 18.77 -1.41
CA LEU A 10 5.08 18.80 -0.45
C LEU A 10 6.05 19.96 -0.72
N GLN A 11 6.19 20.42 -1.97
CA GLN A 11 7.08 21.53 -2.34
C GLN A 11 6.44 22.93 -2.16
N SER A 12 5.11 23.04 -2.13
CA SER A 12 4.43 24.34 -2.17
C SER A 12 4.13 24.99 -0.82
N GLY A 13 4.38 24.30 0.31
CA GLY A 13 4.52 24.91 1.63
C GLY A 13 3.56 26.06 1.95
N SER A 14 2.24 25.85 1.93
CA SER A 14 1.21 26.61 2.66
C SER A 14 -0.18 26.23 2.16
N GLY A 15 -1.05 25.76 3.04
CA GLY A 15 -2.48 25.68 2.76
C GLY A 15 -3.13 24.47 3.44
N ALA A 16 -3.94 24.73 4.46
CA ALA A 16 -4.89 23.75 4.94
C ALA A 16 -5.72 23.23 3.75
N ILE A 17 -5.74 21.92 3.55
CA ILE A 17 -6.64 21.25 2.62
C ILE A 17 -8.08 21.54 3.08
N ASN A 18 -8.73 22.49 2.41
CA ASN A 18 -10.16 22.70 2.54
C ASN A 18 -10.88 21.38 2.21
N THR A 19 -11.85 21.02 3.03
CA THR A 19 -12.68 19.81 2.91
C THR A 19 -13.38 19.67 1.55
N ASP A 20 -13.46 20.73 0.76
CA ASP A 20 -14.09 20.74 -0.56
C ASP A 20 -13.18 20.20 -1.68
N GLY A 21 -11.86 20.45 -1.66
CA GLY A 21 -10.92 19.88 -2.65
C GLY A 21 -10.64 18.38 -2.45
N TYR A 22 -11.01 17.88 -1.27
CA TYR A 22 -10.81 16.50 -0.86
C TYR A 22 -11.90 15.56 -1.40
N ASN A 23 -13.16 16.03 -1.42
CA ASN A 23 -14.27 15.33 -2.06
C ASN A 23 -14.09 15.19 -3.59
N GLU A 24 -13.43 16.16 -4.22
CA GLU A 24 -13.10 16.09 -5.64
C GLU A 24 -12.11 14.95 -5.91
N ASN A 25 -11.02 14.82 -5.15
CA ASN A 25 -10.03 13.75 -5.33
C ASN A 25 -10.63 12.33 -5.21
N VAL A 26 -11.49 12.10 -4.22
CA VAL A 26 -12.18 10.81 -4.05
C VAL A 26 -13.11 10.55 -5.24
N SER A 27 -13.89 11.55 -5.67
CA SER A 27 -14.76 11.43 -6.85
C SER A 27 -13.99 11.20 -8.17
N HIS A 28 -12.79 11.77 -8.30
CA HIS A 28 -11.91 11.58 -9.45
C HIS A 28 -11.27 10.19 -9.49
N ILE A 29 -10.87 9.63 -8.34
CA ILE A 29 -10.41 8.23 -8.22
C ILE A 29 -11.54 7.27 -8.63
N HIS A 30 -12.78 7.53 -8.20
CA HIS A 30 -13.96 6.78 -8.62
C HIS A 30 -14.26 6.89 -10.12
N ASN A 31 -13.91 8.00 -10.77
CA ASN A 31 -14.13 8.20 -12.21
C ASN A 31 -13.09 7.53 -13.10
N CYS A 32 -11.90 7.19 -12.59
CA CYS A 32 -10.84 6.53 -13.35
C CYS A 32 -10.67 5.03 -13.04
N ILE A 33 -11.26 4.52 -11.95
CA ILE A 33 -11.14 3.14 -11.50
C ILE A 33 -12.49 2.43 -11.54
N ASP A 34 -12.54 1.30 -12.25
CA ASP A 34 -13.67 0.38 -12.30
C ASP A 34 -13.68 -0.45 -11.00
N LEU A 35 -14.39 0.08 -10.00
CA LEU A 35 -14.53 -0.55 -8.68
C LEU A 35 -15.09 -1.99 -8.75
N PRO A 36 -16.13 -2.30 -9.57
CA PRO A 36 -16.56 -3.67 -9.77
C PRO A 36 -15.44 -4.62 -10.20
N LYS A 37 -14.62 -4.23 -11.21
CA LYS A 37 -13.49 -5.06 -11.64
C LYS A 37 -12.40 -5.18 -10.58
N LEU A 38 -12.07 -4.10 -9.88
CA LEU A 38 -11.10 -4.14 -8.79
C LEU A 38 -11.55 -5.06 -7.65
N SER A 39 -12.82 -4.96 -7.26
CA SER A 39 -13.41 -5.83 -6.24
C SER A 39 -13.39 -7.29 -6.65
N HIS A 40 -13.70 -7.57 -7.93
CA HIS A 40 -13.60 -8.93 -8.49
C HIS A 40 -12.16 -9.46 -8.43
N LEU A 41 -11.18 -8.68 -8.88
CA LEU A 41 -9.77 -9.03 -8.83
C LEU A 41 -9.30 -9.33 -7.40
N ILE A 42 -9.65 -8.49 -6.42
CA ILE A 42 -9.30 -8.72 -5.01
C ILE A 42 -9.95 -10.01 -4.50
N LYS A 43 -11.23 -10.24 -4.79
CA LYS A 43 -11.93 -11.46 -4.39
C LYS A 43 -11.28 -12.71 -4.97
N ASP A 44 -10.97 -12.71 -6.27
CA ASP A 44 -10.29 -13.82 -6.93
C ASP A 44 -8.90 -14.06 -6.33
N SER A 45 -8.06 -13.01 -6.25
CA SER A 45 -6.67 -13.14 -5.82
C SER A 45 -6.54 -13.63 -4.38
N PHE A 46 -7.33 -13.09 -3.46
CA PHE A 46 -7.25 -13.42 -2.03
C PHE A 46 -8.17 -14.58 -1.62
N GLY A 47 -9.15 -14.93 -2.45
CA GLY A 47 -10.16 -15.95 -2.11
C GLY A 47 -11.10 -15.55 -0.98
N ARG A 48 -11.25 -14.25 -0.74
CA ARG A 48 -12.04 -13.69 0.36
C ARG A 48 -12.80 -12.45 -0.11
N GLU A 49 -13.94 -12.20 0.51
CA GLU A 49 -14.76 -11.05 0.14
C GLU A 49 -14.37 -9.80 0.91
N LEU A 50 -14.14 -8.72 0.18
CA LEU A 50 -13.76 -7.42 0.74
C LEU A 50 -15.02 -6.70 1.24
N ASP A 51 -14.95 -6.14 2.44
CA ASP A 51 -15.92 -5.13 2.89
C ASP A 51 -15.59 -3.82 2.19
N VAL A 52 -16.22 -3.61 1.02
CA VAL A 52 -15.92 -2.47 0.15
C VAL A 52 -16.14 -1.14 0.87
N ALA A 53 -17.23 -1.01 1.64
CA ALA A 53 -17.55 0.24 2.33
C ALA A 53 -16.51 0.56 3.42
N LYS A 54 -16.18 -0.44 4.26
CA LYS A 54 -15.14 -0.29 5.29
C LYS A 54 -13.77 -0.04 4.69
N TYR A 55 -13.48 -0.70 3.56
CA TYR A 55 -12.22 -0.53 2.85
C TYR A 55 -12.07 0.88 2.30
N LEU A 56 -13.05 1.36 1.51
CA LEU A 56 -13.02 2.70 0.93
C LEU A 56 -12.93 3.80 2.00
N LYS A 57 -13.68 3.65 3.11
CA LYS A 57 -13.60 4.57 4.25
C LYS A 57 -12.19 4.68 4.84
N ARG A 58 -11.46 3.57 4.94
CA ARG A 58 -10.06 3.63 5.37
C ARG A 58 -9.17 4.27 4.32
N MET A 59 -9.40 3.98 3.03
CA MET A 59 -8.58 4.51 1.94
C MET A 59 -8.75 6.00 1.71
N GLU A 60 -9.87 6.58 2.13
CA GLU A 60 -10.17 8.00 1.97
C GLU A 60 -8.97 8.89 2.31
N ASN A 61 -8.35 8.71 3.49
CA ASN A 61 -7.26 9.56 4.00
C ASN A 61 -5.85 9.08 3.67
N ASP A 62 -5.69 7.80 3.39
CA ASP A 62 -4.36 7.21 3.33
C ASP A 62 -3.97 6.79 1.90
N LEU A 63 -4.85 6.87 0.89
CA LEU A 63 -4.54 6.38 -0.46
C LEU A 63 -3.41 7.20 -1.11
N ALA A 64 -2.31 6.52 -1.42
CA ALA A 64 -1.19 7.09 -2.17
C ALA A 64 -1.34 6.87 -3.68
N GLY A 65 -1.90 5.73 -4.09
CA GLY A 65 -2.10 5.43 -5.50
C GLY A 65 -2.52 3.99 -5.76
N ILE A 66 -2.96 3.73 -6.99
CA ILE A 66 -3.34 2.40 -7.46
C ILE A 66 -2.64 2.15 -8.81
N ILE A 67 -1.87 1.07 -8.89
CA ILE A 67 -1.27 0.58 -10.13
C ILE A 67 -2.17 -0.53 -10.66
N ILE A 68 -2.59 -0.44 -11.92
CA ILE A 68 -3.44 -1.45 -12.59
C ILE A 68 -2.66 -2.01 -13.78
N ALA A 69 -2.60 -3.33 -13.88
CA ALA A 69 -2.00 -4.05 -15.01
C ALA A 69 -3.09 -4.66 -15.89
N GLY A 70 -2.94 -4.47 -17.21
CA GLY A 70 -3.86 -4.97 -18.22
C GLY A 70 -5.30 -4.49 -18.00
N ASN A 71 -6.27 -5.36 -18.26
CA ASN A 71 -7.68 -5.12 -17.95
C ASN A 71 -8.03 -5.69 -16.57
N TYR A 72 -7.38 -5.19 -15.51
CA TYR A 72 -7.51 -5.68 -14.13
C TYR A 72 -7.03 -7.13 -13.95
N GLU A 73 -5.97 -7.52 -14.68
CA GLU A 73 -5.30 -8.80 -14.47
C GLU A 73 -4.44 -8.79 -13.19
N GLY A 74 -4.04 -7.60 -12.76
CA GLY A 74 -3.47 -7.37 -11.44
C GLY A 74 -3.51 -5.90 -11.04
N ALA A 75 -3.36 -5.66 -9.74
CA ALA A 75 -3.33 -4.34 -9.14
C ALA A 75 -2.46 -4.29 -7.88
N ALA A 76 -1.81 -3.15 -7.66
CA ALA A 76 -1.16 -2.80 -6.40
C ALA A 76 -1.83 -1.54 -5.83
N ILE A 77 -2.32 -1.63 -4.59
CA ILE A 77 -2.92 -0.50 -3.86
C ILE A 77 -1.94 -0.04 -2.79
N LEU A 78 -1.61 1.24 -2.83
CA LEU A 78 -0.54 1.86 -2.06
C LEU A 78 -1.10 2.94 -1.15
N THR A 79 -0.58 3.04 0.07
CA THR A 79 -1.03 4.01 1.07
C THR A 79 0.12 4.74 1.76
N TRP A 80 -0.17 5.92 2.30
CA TRP A 80 0.68 6.70 3.20
C TRP A 80 0.18 6.53 4.63
N GLU A 81 0.73 5.55 5.34
CA GLU A 81 0.28 5.20 6.67
C GLU A 81 1.03 6.01 7.73
N ARG A 82 0.28 6.69 8.60
CA ARG A 82 0.88 7.44 9.71
C ARG A 82 1.22 6.52 10.87
N PRO A 83 2.41 6.51 11.48
CA PRO A 83 2.68 5.77 12.72
C PRO A 83 1.80 6.19 13.89
N SER A 84 1.54 5.27 14.82
CA SER A 84 0.78 5.50 16.05
C SER A 84 1.52 6.46 16.98
N GLY A 85 0.76 7.19 17.80
CA GLY A 85 1.32 8.16 18.74
C GLY A 85 1.81 9.47 18.12
N LEU A 86 1.77 9.62 16.79
CA LEU A 86 2.03 10.90 16.12
C LEU A 86 0.72 11.63 15.82
N THR A 87 0.76 12.96 15.88
CA THR A 87 -0.25 13.77 15.19
C THR A 87 0.09 13.81 13.70
N GLU A 88 -0.87 14.20 12.87
CA GLU A 88 -0.65 14.40 11.43
C GLU A 88 0.42 15.46 11.16
N GLU A 89 0.36 16.58 11.89
CA GLU A 89 1.36 17.65 11.81
C GLU A 89 2.77 17.16 12.15
N MET A 90 2.93 16.34 13.19
CA MET A 90 4.23 15.76 13.56
C MET A 90 4.72 14.80 12.48
N ALA A 91 3.86 13.89 12.00
CA ALA A 91 4.22 12.95 10.96
C ALA A 91 4.66 13.65 9.66
N TYR A 92 4.01 14.76 9.32
CA TYR A 92 4.38 15.59 8.18
C TYR A 92 5.73 16.28 8.39
N LYS A 93 5.88 17.03 9.50
CA LYS A 93 7.10 17.81 9.81
C LYS A 93 8.35 16.93 9.94
N GLU A 94 8.20 15.73 10.47
CA GLU A 94 9.30 14.78 10.68
C GLU A 94 9.49 13.82 9.48
N ASN A 95 8.67 13.92 8.43
CA ASN A 95 8.66 13.02 7.27
C ASN A 95 8.55 11.53 7.68
N ARG A 96 7.57 11.21 8.53
CA ARG A 96 7.37 9.89 9.13
C ARG A 96 6.18 9.11 8.58
N PHE A 97 5.54 9.59 7.52
CA PHE A 97 4.56 8.79 6.81
C PHE A 97 5.23 7.58 6.15
N VAL A 98 4.60 6.42 6.31
CA VAL A 98 5.12 5.14 5.84
C VAL A 98 4.47 4.81 4.49
N PRO A 99 5.25 4.69 3.41
CA PRO A 99 4.76 4.07 2.19
C PRO A 99 4.46 2.59 2.46
N TYR A 100 3.22 2.20 2.22
CA TYR A 100 2.72 0.85 2.53
C TYR A 100 2.01 0.23 1.34
N LEU A 101 2.35 -1.03 1.02
CA LEU A 101 1.62 -1.84 0.03
C LEU A 101 0.49 -2.60 0.73
N ASP A 102 -0.74 -2.17 0.46
CA ASP A 102 -1.93 -2.64 1.18
C ASP A 102 -2.60 -3.86 0.53
N LYS A 103 -2.70 -3.84 -0.80
CA LYS A 103 -3.18 -4.97 -1.60
C LYS A 103 -2.25 -5.17 -2.77
N PHE A 104 -1.81 -6.40 -2.94
CA PHE A 104 -1.12 -6.87 -4.12
C PHE A 104 -1.94 -8.02 -4.70
N ALA A 105 -2.77 -7.72 -5.68
CA ALA A 105 -3.74 -8.64 -6.24
C ALA A 105 -3.34 -9.00 -7.67
N VAL A 106 -3.29 -10.29 -7.96
CA VAL A 106 -3.12 -10.83 -9.33
C VAL A 106 -4.14 -11.95 -9.49
N LEU A 107 -4.86 -11.94 -10.61
CA LEU A 107 -5.80 -13.01 -10.96
C LEU A 107 -5.10 -14.36 -10.86
N ARG A 108 -5.77 -15.35 -10.28
CA ARG A 108 -5.20 -16.72 -10.15
C ARG A 108 -4.80 -17.30 -11.49
N SER A 109 -5.57 -17.03 -12.54
CA SER A 109 -5.27 -17.44 -13.92
C SER A 109 -3.99 -16.79 -14.50
N SER A 110 -3.54 -15.68 -13.90
CA SER A 110 -2.40 -14.89 -14.34
C SER A 110 -1.19 -15.03 -13.41
N GLN A 111 -1.24 -15.90 -12.39
CA GLN A 111 -0.11 -16.14 -11.50
C GLN A 111 0.91 -17.07 -12.15
N GLY A 112 2.19 -16.69 -12.12
CA GLY A 112 3.32 -17.53 -12.55
C GLY A 112 3.63 -17.58 -14.05
N THR A 113 2.77 -17.05 -14.92
CA THR A 113 2.92 -17.18 -16.39
C THR A 113 3.01 -15.85 -17.14
N SER A 114 2.36 -14.79 -16.66
CA SER A 114 2.18 -13.54 -17.41
C SER A 114 3.15 -12.41 -17.03
N GLY A 115 3.97 -12.59 -15.99
CA GLY A 115 4.85 -11.53 -15.48
C GLY A 115 4.13 -10.33 -14.85
N VAL A 116 2.80 -10.37 -14.74
CA VAL A 116 1.98 -9.26 -14.18
C VAL A 116 2.45 -8.84 -12.79
N ALA A 117 2.76 -9.81 -11.93
CA ALA A 117 3.29 -9.52 -10.59
C ALA A 117 4.61 -8.74 -10.65
N ASP A 118 5.54 -9.13 -11.53
CA ASP A 118 6.82 -8.44 -11.66
C ASP A 118 6.65 -7.04 -12.24
N ILE A 119 5.72 -6.83 -13.18
CA ILE A 119 5.40 -5.49 -13.72
C ILE A 119 4.88 -4.58 -12.60
N LEU A 120 3.87 -5.04 -11.84
CA LEU A 120 3.29 -4.27 -10.74
C LEU A 120 4.34 -3.92 -9.69
N PHE A 121 5.17 -4.90 -9.30
CA PHE A 121 6.19 -4.71 -8.29
C PHE A 121 7.29 -3.77 -8.76
N ASN A 122 7.77 -3.92 -10.00
CA ASN A 122 8.75 -3.02 -10.57
C ASN A 122 8.23 -1.59 -10.65
N SER A 123 6.99 -1.38 -11.09
CA SER A 123 6.39 -0.04 -11.07
C SER A 123 6.29 0.53 -9.66
N MET A 124 5.87 -0.28 -8.69
CA MET A 124 5.81 0.15 -7.29
C MET A 124 7.18 0.58 -6.75
N VAL A 125 8.25 -0.22 -6.93
CA VAL A 125 9.55 0.05 -6.30
C VAL A 125 10.45 0.97 -7.09
N ARG A 126 10.24 1.13 -8.41
CA ARG A 126 11.08 2.00 -9.25
C ARG A 126 10.43 3.35 -9.51
N ASP A 127 9.12 3.35 -9.75
CA ASP A 127 8.42 4.55 -10.20
C ASP A 127 7.71 5.23 -9.01
N CYS A 128 7.08 4.46 -8.12
CA CYS A 128 6.31 5.03 -7.01
C CYS A 128 7.12 5.28 -5.74
N PHE A 129 7.88 4.28 -5.28
CA PHE A 129 8.61 4.35 -4.01
C PHE A 129 10.06 3.88 -4.16
N PRO A 130 10.89 4.62 -4.92
CA PRO A 130 12.31 4.29 -5.11
C PRO A 130 13.12 4.27 -3.81
N GLN A 131 12.66 4.99 -2.78
CA GLN A 131 13.31 5.01 -1.46
C GLN A 131 12.85 3.89 -0.53
N GLY A 132 11.88 3.11 -0.97
CA GLY A 132 11.39 1.92 -0.29
C GLY A 132 9.93 2.02 0.13
N VAL A 133 9.32 0.85 0.27
CA VAL A 133 7.94 0.63 0.70
C VAL A 133 7.94 -0.60 1.60
N CYS A 134 7.04 -0.65 2.58
CA CYS A 134 6.86 -1.82 3.42
C CYS A 134 5.50 -2.48 3.20
N TRP A 135 5.40 -3.76 3.58
CA TRP A 135 4.13 -4.48 3.61
C TRP A 135 4.19 -5.62 4.61
N ARG A 136 3.02 -6.17 4.93
CA ARG A 136 2.91 -7.42 5.67
C ARG A 136 2.22 -8.49 4.84
N SER A 137 2.60 -9.74 5.08
CA SER A 137 1.98 -10.91 4.50
C SER A 137 1.78 -11.98 5.57
N ARG A 138 0.73 -12.80 5.46
CA ARG A 138 0.49 -13.91 6.40
C ARG A 138 1.69 -14.84 6.37
N MET A 139 2.13 -15.34 7.52
CA MET A 139 3.32 -16.21 7.59
C MET A 139 3.22 -17.46 6.71
N ASN A 140 2.01 -18.00 6.52
CA ASN A 140 1.73 -19.18 5.69
C ASN A 140 1.38 -18.84 4.23
N ASN A 141 1.48 -17.58 3.80
CA ASN A 141 1.20 -17.21 2.42
C ASN A 141 2.26 -17.81 1.48
N PRO A 142 1.89 -18.65 0.48
CA PRO A 142 2.86 -19.25 -0.45
C PRO A 142 3.65 -18.21 -1.26
N VAL A 143 3.11 -17.00 -1.44
CA VAL A 143 3.77 -15.88 -2.13
C VAL A 143 4.98 -15.35 -1.35
N ASN A 144 5.15 -15.68 -0.06
CA ASN A 144 6.26 -15.19 0.75
C ASN A 144 7.64 -15.54 0.18
N LYS A 145 7.79 -16.66 -0.53
CA LYS A 145 9.05 -16.99 -1.21
C LYS A 145 9.37 -15.94 -2.29
N TRP A 146 8.37 -15.54 -3.06
CA TRP A 146 8.51 -14.52 -4.11
C TRP A 146 8.79 -13.13 -3.51
N TYR A 147 8.15 -12.77 -2.39
CA TYR A 147 8.47 -11.54 -1.67
C TYR A 147 9.90 -11.52 -1.12
N PHE A 148 10.36 -12.63 -0.55
CA PHE A 148 11.70 -12.75 0.01
C PHE A 148 12.79 -12.47 -1.04
N GLU A 149 12.62 -13.00 -2.25
CA GLU A 149 13.55 -12.80 -3.38
C GLU A 149 13.61 -11.32 -3.87
N ARG A 150 12.62 -10.50 -3.52
CA ARG A 150 12.46 -9.13 -4.04
C ARG A 150 12.53 -8.05 -2.96
N SER A 151 12.49 -8.43 -1.68
CA SER A 151 12.65 -7.52 -0.55
C SER A 151 14.12 -7.24 -0.24
N GLN A 152 14.40 -6.06 0.33
CA GLN A 152 15.70 -5.75 0.94
C GLN A 152 15.81 -6.29 2.36
N GLY A 153 14.68 -6.53 3.01
CA GLY A 153 14.65 -7.20 4.31
C GLY A 153 13.26 -7.68 4.70
N THR A 154 13.24 -8.54 5.72
CA THR A 154 12.03 -9.13 6.26
C THR A 154 12.16 -9.32 7.76
N MET A 155 11.03 -9.26 8.47
CA MET A 155 10.95 -9.49 9.91
C MET A 155 9.63 -10.20 10.24
N LYS A 156 9.70 -11.34 10.94
CA LYS A 156 8.51 -11.91 11.58
C LYS A 156 8.13 -11.01 12.74
N LEU A 157 6.89 -10.56 12.79
CA LEU A 157 6.40 -9.70 13.88
C LEU A 157 6.00 -10.59 15.06
N PRO A 158 6.70 -10.51 16.22
CA PRO A 158 6.35 -11.29 17.41
C PRO A 158 4.88 -11.11 17.80
N ASP A 159 4.30 -12.18 18.34
CA ASP A 159 2.91 -12.23 18.83
C ASP A 159 1.85 -11.94 17.76
N THR A 160 2.21 -12.13 16.48
CA THR A 160 1.28 -12.00 15.36
C THR A 160 1.45 -13.16 14.38
N HIS A 161 0.58 -13.21 13.36
CA HIS A 161 0.69 -14.14 12.23
C HIS A 161 1.23 -13.45 10.96
N TRP A 162 1.98 -12.35 11.13
CA TRP A 162 2.46 -11.51 10.05
C TRP A 162 3.98 -11.58 9.90
N THR A 163 4.42 -11.64 8.66
CA THR A 163 5.79 -11.31 8.25
C THR A 163 5.77 -9.95 7.57
N MET A 164 6.57 -9.02 8.07
CA MET A 164 6.84 -7.74 7.45
C MET A 164 7.96 -7.88 6.42
N PHE A 165 7.86 -7.13 5.33
CA PHE A 165 8.85 -7.02 4.27
C PHE A 165 9.03 -5.55 3.90
N TRP A 166 10.20 -5.19 3.37
CA TRP A 166 10.46 -3.84 2.87
C TRP A 166 11.48 -3.82 1.72
N THR A 167 11.49 -2.71 0.98
CA THR A 167 12.47 -2.45 -0.10
C THR A 167 13.44 -1.31 0.21
N THR A 168 13.32 -0.66 1.38
CA THR A 168 14.27 0.37 1.82
C THR A 168 15.68 -0.24 1.95
N PRO A 169 16.69 0.28 1.22
CA PRO A 169 18.04 -0.26 1.23
C PRO A 169 18.76 0.06 2.54
N LYS A 170 19.59 -0.86 3.02
CA LYS A 170 20.48 -0.67 4.19
C LYS A 170 19.76 -0.22 5.47
N LEU A 171 18.53 -0.69 5.69
CA LEU A 171 17.79 -0.43 6.92
C LEU A 171 18.23 -1.40 8.03
N PHE A 172 18.75 -0.88 9.14
CA PHE A 172 19.28 -1.66 10.25
C PHE A 172 18.34 -1.66 11.48
N PRO A 173 18.47 -2.68 12.37
CA PRO A 173 17.71 -2.71 13.61
C PRO A 173 17.90 -1.47 14.48
N GLY A 174 16.81 -0.95 15.02
CA GLY A 174 16.80 0.20 15.94
C GLY A 174 16.54 1.55 15.26
N GLU A 175 16.67 1.64 13.94
CA GLU A 175 16.34 2.84 13.17
C GLU A 175 14.84 3.18 13.25
N MET A 176 14.53 4.48 13.23
CA MET A 176 13.15 4.96 13.40
C MET A 176 12.23 4.46 12.28
N VAL A 177 12.70 4.45 11.03
CA VAL A 177 11.93 3.97 9.87
C VAL A 177 11.47 2.52 10.09
N LEU A 178 12.31 1.67 10.67
CA LEU A 178 11.95 0.28 10.93
C LEU A 178 10.89 0.16 12.03
N LYS A 179 10.96 1.03 13.06
CA LYS A 179 9.94 1.11 14.12
C LYS A 179 8.60 1.58 13.57
N ASP A 180 8.64 2.56 12.67
CA ASP A 180 7.44 3.11 11.99
C ASP A 180 6.80 2.04 11.09
N TYR A 181 7.60 1.28 10.34
CA TYR A 181 7.12 0.15 9.54
C TYR A 181 6.49 -0.95 10.41
N GLU A 182 7.13 -1.30 11.53
CA GLU A 182 6.60 -2.28 12.46
C GLU A 182 5.26 -1.85 13.04
N ASP A 183 5.15 -0.60 13.51
CA ASP A 183 3.91 -0.06 14.07
C ASP A 183 2.77 -0.09 13.04
N VAL A 184 3.03 0.40 11.82
CA VAL A 184 2.07 0.34 10.72
C VAL A 184 1.67 -1.11 10.43
N CYS A 185 2.62 -2.02 10.23
CA CYS A 185 2.30 -3.41 9.94
C CYS A 185 1.52 -4.11 11.06
N ARG A 186 1.67 -3.69 12.32
CA ARG A 186 0.89 -4.23 13.44
C ARG A 186 -0.54 -3.69 13.46
N LYS A 187 -0.72 -2.38 13.26
CA LYS A 187 -2.01 -1.73 13.51
C LYS A 187 -3.02 -1.83 12.37
N ILE A 188 -2.57 -2.04 11.12
CA ILE A 188 -3.48 -2.11 9.96
C ILE A 188 -4.57 -3.14 10.25
N GLN A 189 -5.82 -2.73 10.11
CA GLN A 189 -6.96 -3.60 10.39
C GLN A 189 -7.41 -4.34 9.11
N PRO A 190 -7.75 -5.63 9.21
CA PRO A 190 -8.34 -6.33 8.09
C PRO A 190 -9.71 -5.74 7.72
N THR A 191 -9.98 -5.73 6.42
CA THR A 191 -11.18 -5.15 5.79
C THR A 191 -11.95 -6.21 5.00
N TRP A 192 -11.87 -7.46 5.43
CA TRP A 192 -12.66 -8.58 4.89
C TRP A 192 -14.03 -8.64 5.57
N LEU A 193 -15.04 -9.18 4.88
CA LEU A 193 -16.40 -9.35 5.44
C LEU A 193 -16.51 -10.47 6.50
N ASP A 194 -15.45 -11.27 6.68
CA ASP A 194 -15.38 -12.44 7.57
C ASP A 194 -14.12 -12.50 8.46
#